data_AF-A0A398CFR3-F1
#
_entry.id   AF-A0A398CFR3-F1
#
_cell.length_a   1.000
_cell.length_b   1.000
_cell.length_c   1.000
_cell.angle_alpha   90.00
_cell.angle_beta   90.00
_cell.angle_gamma   90.00
#
_symmetry.space_group_name_H-M   'P 1'
#
loop_
_entity.id
_entity.type
_entity.pdbx_description
1 polymer ?
#
loop_
_entity_poly.entity_id
_entity_poly.type
_entity_poly.pdbx_seq_one_letter_code
_entity_poly.pdbx_strand_id
1 'polypeptide(L)'
;MLVEERIVTVGVLNRRGMLVMEHIVTVSALNRRGMLVEERIVTVGVLNRRGMLVMEHIVTVGVLNRRGMLVMEHIVTVGALNRPGMRVEERIVTVGVLNRRGMLVMERIVTVGVLNRRGMLVMERIVTVGVLNRRGTDSIFNTAHTVIFNRN
;
A
#
# COMPACT_ATOMS: atom_id res chain seq x y z
N MET A 1 -10.86 -7.65 25.19
CA MET A 1 -9.68 -7.84 24.34
C MET A 1 -9.70 -9.30 23.90
N LEU A 2 -10.10 -9.58 22.66
CA LEU A 2 -10.06 -10.94 22.13
C LEU A 2 -8.63 -11.14 21.59
N VAL A 3 -7.84 -11.92 22.32
CA VAL A 3 -6.54 -12.41 21.84
C VAL A 3 -6.82 -13.78 21.25
N GLU A 4 -7.07 -13.83 19.93
CA GLU A 4 -7.21 -15.10 19.21
C GLU A 4 -5.82 -15.68 18.90
N GLU A 5 -5.69 -16.99 19.07
CA GLU A 5 -4.44 -17.74 18.94
C GLU A 5 -3.79 -17.57 17.55
N ARG A 6 -2.53 -17.10 17.56
CA ARG A 6 -1.40 -17.16 16.60
C ARG A 6 -1.57 -17.23 15.07
N ILE A 7 -2.62 -17.82 14.48
CA ILE A 7 -2.87 -17.82 13.04
C ILE A 7 -4.38 -17.73 12.78
N VAL A 8 -4.83 -16.62 12.22
CA VAL A 8 -6.25 -16.38 11.96
C VAL A 8 -6.51 -16.40 10.47
N THR A 9 -7.42 -17.28 10.02
CA THR A 9 -7.92 -17.29 8.64
C THR A 9 -9.40 -16.92 8.62
N VAL A 10 -9.74 -15.84 7.91
CA VAL A 10 -11.13 -15.37 7.79
C VAL A 10 -11.52 -15.31 6.32
N GLY A 11 -12.70 -15.83 5.99
CA GLY A 11 -13.29 -15.64 4.66
C GLY A 11 -13.60 -14.17 4.40
N VAL A 12 -14.57 -13.63 5.12
CA VAL A 12 -14.99 -12.22 4.99
C VAL A 12 -15.02 -11.54 6.35
N LEU A 13 -14.36 -10.38 6.47
CA LEU A 13 -14.40 -9.56 7.68
C LEU A 13 -14.94 -8.16 7.35
N ASN A 14 -16.05 -7.79 7.99
CA ASN A 14 -16.64 -6.45 7.91
C ASN A 14 -16.57 -5.77 9.27
N ARG A 15 -15.75 -4.72 9.43
CA ARG A 15 -15.55 -4.04 10.72
C ARG A 15 -15.67 -2.53 10.63
N ARG A 16 -16.26 -1.92 11.67
CA ARG A 16 -16.22 -0.48 11.94
C ARG A 16 -15.45 -0.23 13.24
N GLY A 17 -14.76 0.89 13.36
CA GLY A 17 -14.03 1.27 14.58
C GLY A 17 -12.54 0.88 14.55
N MET A 18 -11.97 0.56 15.72
CA MET A 18 -10.59 0.08 15.89
C MET A 18 -10.56 -1.47 15.87
N LEU A 19 -9.48 -2.03 15.34
CA LEU A 19 -9.22 -3.46 15.26
C LEU A 19 -7.73 -3.57 15.08
N VAL A 20 -7.12 -4.29 16.02
CA VAL A 20 -5.70 -4.58 16.11
C VAL A 20 -5.55 -6.06 15.83
N MET A 21 -4.54 -6.44 15.05
CA MET A 21 -4.21 -7.83 14.80
C MET A 21 -2.72 -8.04 15.07
N GLU A 22 -2.40 -8.93 16.00
CA GLU A 22 -1.04 -9.04 16.54
C GLU A 22 -0.23 -10.23 15.97
N HIS A 23 -0.78 -10.99 15.01
CA HIS A 23 -0.19 -12.25 14.52
C HIS A 23 -0.29 -12.47 13.00
N ILE A 24 -0.21 -13.73 12.55
CA ILE A 24 -0.36 -14.10 11.15
C ILE A 24 -1.86 -14.08 10.81
N VAL A 25 -2.25 -13.23 9.88
CA VAL A 25 -3.64 -13.11 9.46
C VAL A 25 -3.76 -13.30 7.97
N THR A 26 -4.66 -14.21 7.57
CA THR A 26 -5.10 -14.37 6.19
C THR A 26 -6.58 -14.00 6.09
N VAL A 27 -6.92 -13.00 5.29
CA VAL A 27 -8.32 -12.62 5.03
C VAL A 27 -8.59 -12.65 3.54
N SER A 28 -9.63 -13.35 3.10
CA SER A 28 -9.98 -13.34 1.67
C SER A 28 -10.54 -11.97 1.26
N ALA A 29 -11.49 -11.43 2.04
CA ALA A 29 -12.04 -10.09 1.83
C ALA A 29 -12.22 -9.32 3.15
N LEU A 30 -11.66 -8.12 3.23
CA LEU A 30 -11.74 -7.24 4.39
C LEU A 30 -12.33 -5.89 3.98
N ASN A 31 -13.55 -5.58 4.44
CA ASN A 31 -14.15 -4.25 4.29
C ASN A 31 -14.14 -3.51 5.62
N ARG A 32 -13.49 -2.35 5.64
CA ARG A 32 -13.27 -1.63 6.90
C ARG A 32 -13.52 -0.14 6.83
N ARG A 33 -14.15 0.40 7.88
CA ARG A 33 -14.18 1.84 8.18
C ARG A 33 -13.56 2.11 9.57
N GLY A 34 -12.46 2.86 9.64
CA GLY A 34 -11.79 3.22 10.90
C GLY A 34 -10.28 2.98 10.89
N MET A 35 -9.69 2.63 12.04
CA MET A 35 -8.23 2.52 12.27
C MET A 35 -7.76 1.07 12.46
N LEU A 36 -6.85 0.59 11.62
CA LEU A 36 -6.31 -0.79 11.64
C LEU A 36 -4.83 -0.68 11.94
N VAL A 37 -4.41 -1.45 12.92
CA VAL A 37 -3.02 -1.65 13.28
C VAL A 37 -2.76 -3.14 13.11
N GLU A 38 -1.75 -3.48 12.34
CA GLU A 38 -1.35 -4.86 12.07
C GLU A 38 0.16 -5.00 12.30
N GLU A 39 0.53 -5.89 13.22
CA GLU A 39 1.88 -5.92 13.79
C GLU A 39 2.73 -7.12 13.34
N ARG A 40 2.30 -7.96 12.37
CA ARG A 40 3.15 -9.11 11.94
C ARG A 40 3.06 -9.48 10.46
N ILE A 41 2.26 -10.49 10.10
CA ILE A 41 2.21 -11.00 8.72
C ILE A 41 0.77 -11.00 8.29
N VAL A 42 0.48 -10.25 7.24
CA VAL A 42 -0.88 -10.07 6.76
C VAL A 42 -0.96 -10.41 5.30
N THR A 43 -1.84 -11.35 4.98
CA THR A 43 -2.23 -11.66 3.61
C THR A 43 -3.69 -11.33 3.43
N VAL A 44 -4.00 -10.38 2.55
CA VAL A 44 -5.38 -10.02 2.23
C VAL A 44 -5.63 -10.18 0.74
N GLY A 45 -6.63 -10.96 0.36
CA GLY A 45 -7.06 -11.06 -1.04
C GLY A 45 -7.57 -9.72 -1.54
N VAL A 46 -8.62 -9.21 -0.91
CA VAL A 46 -9.24 -7.91 -1.24
C VAL A 46 -9.41 -7.06 0.01
N LEU A 47 -8.76 -5.90 0.06
CA LEU A 47 -8.91 -4.90 1.13
C LEU A 47 -9.65 -3.68 0.59
N ASN A 48 -10.87 -3.43 1.08
CA ASN A 48 -11.60 -2.18 0.84
C ASN A 48 -11.65 -1.35 2.12
N ARG A 49 -11.03 -0.18 2.13
CA ARG A 49 -10.85 0.58 3.37
C ARG A 49 -11.17 2.06 3.27
N ARG A 50 -11.80 2.60 4.33
CA ARG A 50 -11.88 4.04 4.61
C ARG A 50 -11.30 4.32 6.00
N GLY A 51 -10.41 5.29 6.14
CA GLY A 51 -9.77 5.67 7.43
C GLY A 51 -8.25 5.51 7.40
N MET A 52 -7.60 5.29 8.55
CA MET A 52 -6.14 5.16 8.75
C MET A 52 -5.70 3.69 8.87
N LEU A 53 -4.59 3.28 8.23
CA LEU A 53 -4.04 1.92 8.27
C LEU A 53 -2.57 2.09 8.59
N VAL A 54 -2.14 1.39 9.62
CA VAL A 54 -0.76 1.25 10.04
C VAL A 54 -0.43 -0.23 9.95
N MET A 55 0.67 -0.54 9.28
CA MET A 55 1.15 -1.89 9.06
C MET A 55 2.65 -1.93 9.34
N GLU A 56 3.07 -2.72 10.32
CA GLU A 56 4.41 -2.61 10.90
C GLU A 56 5.38 -3.71 10.43
N HIS A 57 4.98 -4.65 9.57
CA HIS A 57 5.86 -5.78 9.20
C HIS A 57 5.70 -6.25 7.74
N ILE A 58 5.22 -7.48 7.50
CA ILE A 58 5.12 -8.05 6.15
C ILE A 58 3.67 -8.07 5.71
N VAL A 59 3.39 -7.39 4.60
CA VAL A 59 2.04 -7.26 4.07
C VAL A 59 2.01 -7.71 2.62
N THR A 60 1.11 -8.63 2.32
CA THR A 60 0.73 -9.00 0.96
C THR A 60 -0.74 -8.70 0.75
N VAL A 61 -1.05 -7.85 -0.22
CA VAL A 61 -2.44 -7.56 -0.61
C VAL A 61 -2.63 -7.83 -2.09
N GLY A 62 -3.60 -8.66 -2.46
CA GLY A 62 -3.97 -8.87 -3.86
C GLY A 62 -4.52 -7.57 -4.47
N VAL A 63 -5.66 -7.11 -3.94
CA VAL A 63 -6.32 -5.88 -4.38
C VAL A 63 -6.56 -4.95 -3.20
N LEU A 64 -6.08 -3.72 -3.32
CA LEU A 64 -6.15 -2.71 -2.28
C LEU A 64 -6.90 -1.47 -2.78
N ASN A 65 -8.17 -1.34 -2.40
CA ASN A 65 -8.98 -0.15 -2.69
C ASN A 65 -9.14 0.66 -1.42
N ARG A 66 -8.65 1.89 -1.42
CA ARG A 66 -8.67 2.67 -0.17
C ARG A 66 -8.91 4.15 -0.37
N ARG A 67 -9.58 4.76 0.61
CA ARG A 67 -9.60 6.21 0.87
C ARG A 67 -9.01 6.52 2.26
N GLY A 68 -8.06 7.45 2.34
CA GLY A 68 -7.41 7.88 3.60
C GLY A 68 -5.92 7.54 3.73
N MET A 69 -5.33 7.84 4.90
CA MET A 69 -3.87 7.89 5.12
C MET A 69 -3.19 6.55 5.40
N LEU A 70 -2.33 6.09 4.51
CA LEU A 70 -1.55 4.87 4.68
C LEU A 70 -0.15 5.15 5.22
N VAL A 71 0.20 4.42 6.28
CA VAL A 71 1.56 4.29 6.79
C VAL A 71 1.93 2.81 6.72
N MET A 72 3.08 2.50 6.12
CA MET A 72 3.65 1.15 6.09
C MET A 72 5.15 1.23 6.39
N GLU A 73 5.61 0.46 7.35
CA GLU A 73 6.95 0.64 7.93
C GLU A 73 7.98 -0.41 7.45
N HIS A 74 7.57 -1.46 6.75
CA HIS A 74 8.44 -2.61 6.46
C HIS A 74 8.37 -3.14 5.01
N ILE A 75 7.85 -4.36 4.78
CA ILE A 75 7.86 -5.01 3.46
C ILE A 75 6.44 -5.13 2.96
N VAL A 76 6.19 -4.57 1.78
CA VAL A 76 4.86 -4.44 1.23
C VAL A 76 4.83 -4.96 -0.18
N THR A 77 3.98 -5.94 -0.43
CA THR A 77 3.65 -6.41 -1.77
C THR A 77 2.18 -6.16 -2.04
N VAL A 78 1.88 -5.41 -3.10
CA VAL A 78 0.50 -5.17 -3.53
C VAL A 78 0.35 -5.53 -5.01
N GLY A 79 -0.58 -6.43 -5.34
CA GLY A 79 -0.87 -6.75 -6.73
C GLY A 79 -1.45 -5.55 -7.47
N ALA A 80 -2.59 -5.06 -7.00
CA ALA A 80 -3.26 -3.89 -7.55
C ALA A 80 -3.66 -2.89 -6.45
N LEU A 81 -3.32 -1.63 -6.66
CA LEU A 81 -3.57 -0.56 -5.72
C LEU A 81 -4.32 0.61 -6.35
N ASN A 82 -5.54 0.87 -5.88
CA ASN A 82 -6.35 2.02 -6.27
C ASN A 82 -6.54 2.98 -5.08
N ARG A 83 -5.99 4.20 -5.17
CA ARG A 83 -6.04 5.20 -4.08
C ARG A 83 -6.21 6.65 -4.53
N PRO A 84 -7.18 7.38 -3.96
CA PRO A 84 -7.09 8.82 -3.74
C PRO A 84 -6.54 9.14 -2.34
N GLY A 85 -5.58 10.07 -2.25
CA GLY A 85 -5.09 10.63 -0.98
C GLY A 85 -3.57 10.59 -0.80
N MET A 86 -3.12 10.65 0.47
CA MET A 86 -1.72 10.65 0.91
C MET A 86 -1.25 9.23 1.29
N ARG A 87 0.02 8.93 0.98
CA ARG A 87 0.69 7.65 1.28
C ARG A 87 2.13 7.99 1.63
N VAL A 88 2.59 7.46 2.76
CA VAL A 88 3.97 7.49 3.21
C VAL A 88 4.41 6.03 3.33
N GLU A 89 5.55 5.70 2.73
CA GLU A 89 6.13 4.36 2.80
C GLU A 89 7.62 4.43 3.08
N GLU A 90 8.05 3.73 4.12
CA GLU A 90 9.37 3.97 4.69
C GLU A 90 10.41 2.92 4.34
N ARG A 91 10.08 1.81 3.64
CA ARG A 91 11.04 0.70 3.41
C ARG A 91 11.05 0.02 2.03
N ILE A 92 10.43 -1.15 1.88
CA ILE A 92 10.52 -1.95 0.64
C ILE A 92 9.12 -2.18 0.12
N VAL A 93 8.84 -1.67 -1.07
CA VAL A 93 7.51 -1.72 -1.66
C VAL A 93 7.58 -2.30 -3.06
N THR A 94 6.83 -3.36 -3.29
CA THR A 94 6.56 -3.87 -4.63
C THR A 94 5.09 -3.69 -4.95
N VAL A 95 4.78 -3.00 -6.05
CA VAL A 95 3.41 -2.84 -6.55
C VAL A 95 3.33 -3.31 -8.00
N GLY A 96 2.43 -4.24 -8.31
CA GLY A 96 2.17 -4.63 -9.69
C GLY A 96 1.57 -3.46 -10.47
N VAL A 97 0.40 -2.99 -10.04
CA VAL A 97 -0.31 -1.86 -10.63
C VAL A 97 -0.68 -0.82 -9.58
N LEU A 98 -0.26 0.43 -9.79
CA LEU A 98 -0.53 1.56 -8.90
C LEU A 98 -1.34 2.64 -9.63
N ASN A 99 -2.63 2.75 -9.30
CA ASN A 99 -3.51 3.83 -9.75
C ASN A 99 -3.71 4.84 -8.61
N ARG A 100 -3.18 6.05 -8.78
CA ARG A 100 -3.15 7.05 -7.71
C ARG A 100 -3.62 8.44 -8.13
N ARG A 101 -4.37 9.10 -7.23
CA ARG A 101 -4.63 10.54 -7.24
C ARG A 101 -4.15 11.18 -5.92
N GLY A 102 -3.35 12.24 -5.98
CA GLY A 102 -2.83 12.98 -4.81
C GLY A 102 -1.32 12.85 -4.61
N MET A 103 -0.84 13.17 -3.40
CA MET A 103 0.59 13.21 -3.04
C MET A 103 1.14 11.84 -2.63
N LEU A 104 2.15 11.33 -3.35
CA LEU A 104 2.90 10.12 -2.99
C LEU A 104 4.28 10.48 -2.43
N VAL A 105 4.61 9.97 -1.25
CA VAL A 105 5.95 10.04 -0.67
C VAL A 105 6.48 8.61 -0.48
N MET A 106 7.70 8.35 -0.95
CA MET A 106 8.38 7.05 -0.89
C MET A 106 9.84 7.29 -0.50
N GLU A 107 10.33 6.66 0.57
CA GLU A 107 11.61 7.05 1.18
C GLU A 107 12.76 6.04 1.00
N ARG A 108 12.53 4.87 0.38
CA ARG A 108 13.55 3.81 0.27
C ARG A 108 13.58 3.03 -1.05
N ILE A 109 13.14 1.77 -1.09
CA ILE A 109 13.24 0.91 -2.27
C ILE A 109 11.84 0.64 -2.79
N VAL A 110 11.55 1.07 -4.00
CA VAL A 110 10.24 0.87 -4.62
C VAL A 110 10.38 0.26 -6.00
N THR A 111 9.65 -0.84 -6.21
CA THR A 111 9.45 -1.43 -7.53
C THR A 111 7.98 -1.30 -7.90
N VAL A 112 7.68 -0.66 -9.02
CA VAL A 112 6.33 -0.57 -9.57
C VAL A 112 6.32 -1.14 -10.99
N GLY A 113 5.45 -2.11 -11.26
CA GLY A 113 5.24 -2.60 -12.63
C GLY A 113 4.63 -1.52 -13.51
N VAL A 114 3.42 -1.06 -13.14
CA VAL A 114 2.66 -0.01 -13.85
C VAL A 114 2.23 1.09 -12.88
N LEU A 115 2.60 2.33 -13.16
CA LEU A 115 2.23 3.51 -12.38
C LEU A 115 1.34 4.46 -13.19
N ASN A 116 0.05 4.54 -12.83
CA ASN A 116 -0.90 5.53 -13.34
C ASN A 116 -1.17 6.59 -12.28
N ARG A 117 -0.68 7.82 -12.48
CA ARG A 117 -0.66 8.85 -11.42
C ARG A 117 -1.24 10.19 -11.87
N ARG A 118 -1.98 10.84 -10.95
CA ARG A 118 -2.31 12.28 -11.00
C ARG A 118 -1.94 12.98 -9.68
N GLY A 119 -1.10 14.02 -9.70
CA GLY A 119 -0.76 14.82 -8.50
C GLY A 119 0.74 15.05 -8.29
N MET A 120 1.21 15.09 -7.04
CA MET A 120 2.63 15.27 -6.67
C MET A 120 3.30 13.94 -6.28
N LEU A 121 4.56 13.77 -6.68
CA LEU A 121 5.38 12.60 -6.34
C LEU A 121 6.69 13.07 -5.74
N VAL A 122 7.00 12.53 -4.57
CA VAL A 122 8.28 12.67 -3.89
C VAL A 122 8.84 11.27 -3.71
N MET A 123 10.05 11.07 -4.23
CA MET A 123 10.78 9.81 -4.13
C MET A 123 12.18 10.11 -3.62
N GLU A 124 12.58 9.41 -2.56
CA GLU A 124 13.94 9.40 -2.06
C GLU A 124 14.50 7.98 -2.26
N ARG A 125 15.74 7.90 -2.75
CA ARG A 125 16.51 6.65 -2.98
C ARG A 125 16.09 5.86 -4.24
N ILE A 126 16.03 4.52 -4.15
CA ILE A 126 16.02 3.61 -5.31
C ILE A 126 14.58 3.34 -5.77
N VAL A 127 14.28 3.69 -7.02
CA VAL A 127 12.97 3.45 -7.62
C VAL A 127 13.10 2.83 -8.99
N THR A 128 12.40 1.73 -9.20
CA THR A 128 12.23 1.08 -10.49
C THR A 128 10.76 1.15 -10.91
N VAL A 129 10.48 1.71 -12.09
CA VAL A 129 9.13 1.75 -12.65
C VAL A 129 9.16 1.17 -14.06
N GLY A 130 8.45 0.06 -14.27
CA GLY A 130 8.35 -0.56 -15.59
C GLY A 130 7.65 0.35 -16.59
N VAL A 131 6.43 0.79 -16.27
CA VAL A 131 5.60 1.67 -17.11
C VAL A 131 5.08 2.85 -16.29
N LEU A 132 5.23 4.07 -16.80
CA LEU A 132 4.81 5.31 -16.14
C LEU A 132 3.83 6.14 -16.99
N ASN A 133 2.58 6.26 -16.54
CA ASN A 133 1.56 7.16 -17.08
C ASN A 133 1.23 8.26 -16.05
N ARG A 134 1.66 9.50 -16.29
CA ARG A 134 1.57 10.58 -15.30
C ARG A 134 0.89 11.85 -15.82
N ARG A 135 0.20 12.55 -14.91
CA ARG A 135 -0.20 13.96 -15.05
C ARG A 135 0.05 14.70 -13.74
N GLY A 136 0.96 15.67 -13.71
CA GLY A 136 1.32 16.43 -12.50
C GLY A 136 2.83 16.68 -12.38
N THR A 137 3.27 17.14 -11.21
CA THR A 137 4.67 17.48 -10.92
C THR A 137 5.38 16.34 -10.17
N ASP A 138 6.68 16.20 -10.41
CA ASP A 138 7.56 15.22 -9.77
C ASP A 138 8.75 15.95 -9.14
N SER A 139 9.10 15.58 -7.91
CA SER A 139 10.35 15.93 -7.25
C SER A 139 11.06 14.62 -6.89
N ILE A 140 12.15 14.32 -7.60
CA ILE A 140 12.86 13.05 -7.43
C ILE A 140 14.28 13.35 -6.95
N PHE A 141 14.68 12.79 -5.82
CA PHE A 141 15.99 13.02 -5.22
C PHE A 141 16.75 11.69 -5.09
N ASN A 142 17.97 11.67 -5.64
CA ASN A 142 18.96 10.60 -5.51
C ASN A 142 18.45 9.20 -5.94
N THR A 143 18.53 8.86 -7.23
CA THR A 143 17.92 7.61 -7.75
C THR A 143 18.70 7.02 -8.92
N ALA A 144 18.89 5.69 -8.91
CA ALA A 144 19.17 4.90 -10.11
C ALA A 144 17.82 4.55 -10.77
N HIS A 145 17.53 5.14 -11.93
CA HIS A 145 16.24 4.98 -12.64
C HIS A 145 16.37 4.05 -13.83
N THR A 146 15.43 3.11 -13.97
CA THR A 146 15.01 2.61 -15.29
C THR A 146 13.53 2.91 -15.41
N VAL A 147 13.18 3.83 -16.30
CA VAL A 147 11.79 4.20 -16.64
C VAL A 147 11.64 4.00 -18.14
N ILE A 148 10.81 3.04 -18.56
CA ILE A 148 10.41 2.93 -19.97
C ILE A 148 9.21 3.87 -20.15
N PHE A 149 9.44 4.99 -20.84
CA PHE A 149 8.38 5.95 -21.14
C PHE A 149 7.51 5.42 -22.28
N ASN A 150 6.21 5.28 -22.03
CA ASN A 150 5.21 5.32 -23.08
C ASN A 150 4.60 6.73 -23.07
N ARG A 151 5.01 7.57 -24.02
CA ARG A 151 4.40 8.89 -24.21
C ARG A 151 3.11 8.70 -24.99
N ASN A 152 1.97 9.02 -24.38
CA ASN A 152 0.75 9.42 -25.09
C ASN A 152 0.66 10.93 -25.05
#